data_AF-A0A4V6KWF7-F1
#
_entry.id   AF-A0A4V6KWF7-F1
#
_cell.length_a   1.000
_cell.length_b   1.000
_cell.length_c   1.000
_cell.angle_alpha   90.00
_cell.angle_beta   90.00
_cell.angle_gamma   90.00
#
_symmetry.space_group_name_H-M   'P 1'
#
loop_
_entity.id
_entity.type
_entity.pdbx_description
1 polymer ?
#
loop_
_entity_poly.entity_id
_entity_poly.type
_entity_poly.pdbx_seq_one_letter_code
_entity_poly.pdbx_strand_id
1 'polypeptide(L)'
;MLKIKETARGYKKIFCVTNQSAKSNIRSEVEDTLKAQTGIDVRILDINWILDQIYKNHFEQLVIDTLSVPTQYNREVIFGENDYKKQKKYEELTEYIRGKINPAGISYEQVDFFLEVAELSAELEKAIIETQGLFERAIKISKKFGTNQQLLDAYYQYAWKAHFWMEDFNLFEENLQLAYECIASSTNSSKWEKVLNLVTVHKSYIRLNNATSTIDIENIERNMLAKLDEIADDESRPSNALTARTHKAIYKMTTFSDVEDASVVFEELHEIFKSSGNLIGYPFEKNFQLLNELDDIFFEVDAYENLLDYMTEQSTLRGGEVKGALLNLRRGIKRIQNGHPYQAIKVFRKKLLFHSIKRNHEINLY
;
A
#
# COMPACT_ATOMS: atom_id res chain seq x y z
N MET A 1 44.65 24.18 -14.53
CA MET A 1 44.40 24.17 -13.07
C MET A 1 42.89 24.18 -12.84
N LEU A 2 42.35 23.27 -12.02
CA LEU A 2 40.91 23.19 -11.71
C LEU A 2 40.50 24.38 -10.83
N LYS A 3 39.76 25.34 -11.39
CA LYS A 3 39.26 26.57 -10.70
C LYS A 3 38.50 26.26 -9.40
N ILE A 4 37.95 25.05 -9.25
CA ILE A 4 37.22 24.61 -8.05
C ILE A 4 38.11 24.58 -6.80
N LYS A 5 39.41 24.25 -6.91
CA LYS A 5 40.34 24.21 -5.77
C LYS A 5 40.54 25.60 -5.13
N GLU A 6 40.46 26.65 -5.95
CA GLU A 6 40.65 28.04 -5.52
C GLU A 6 39.47 28.59 -4.70
N THR A 7 38.33 27.89 -4.67
CA THR A 7 37.13 28.35 -3.96
C THR A 7 37.19 28.15 -2.44
N ALA A 8 38.12 27.33 -1.93
CA ALA A 8 38.32 27.04 -0.49
C ALA A 8 37.07 26.57 0.29
N ARG A 9 36.05 26.03 -0.39
CA ARG A 9 34.76 25.60 0.22
C ARG A 9 34.75 24.18 0.80
N GLY A 10 35.90 23.49 0.86
CA GLY A 10 36.00 22.17 1.48
C GLY A 10 35.35 21.00 0.73
N TYR A 11 35.25 21.08 -0.61
CA TYR A 11 34.68 19.99 -1.42
C TYR A 11 35.51 18.69 -1.31
N LYS A 12 34.82 17.56 -1.14
CA LYS A 12 35.44 16.23 -1.01
C LYS A 12 35.46 15.41 -2.31
N LYS A 13 34.58 15.73 -3.27
CA LYS A 13 34.47 15.06 -4.56
C LYS A 13 34.24 16.04 -5.70
N ILE A 14 34.75 15.72 -6.88
CA ILE A 14 34.51 16.43 -8.16
C ILE A 14 34.05 15.41 -9.20
N PHE A 15 32.92 15.68 -9.86
CA PHE A 15 32.46 14.91 -11.01
C PHE A 15 32.70 15.70 -12.30
N CYS A 16 33.45 15.10 -13.22
CA CYS A 16 33.71 15.64 -14.54
C CYS A 16 32.93 14.81 -15.56
N VAL A 17 31.95 15.42 -16.22
CA VAL A 17 31.10 14.73 -17.21
C VAL A 17 31.60 15.04 -18.61
N THR A 18 31.72 14.01 -19.46
CA THR A 18 32.11 14.17 -20.86
C THR A 18 31.21 13.34 -21.78
N ASN A 19 30.93 13.87 -22.97
CA ASN A 19 30.18 13.18 -24.02
C ASN A 19 31.07 12.27 -24.89
N GLN A 20 32.36 12.14 -24.56
CA GLN A 20 33.28 11.26 -25.28
C GLN A 20 33.53 9.98 -24.48
N SER A 21 33.82 8.87 -25.16
CA SER A 21 34.25 7.63 -24.50
C SER A 21 35.66 7.77 -23.96
N ALA A 22 35.87 7.37 -22.70
CA ALA A 22 37.20 7.36 -22.09
C ALA A 22 37.68 5.92 -21.91
N LYS A 23 38.89 5.61 -22.41
CA LYS A 23 39.50 4.30 -22.12
C LYS A 23 39.75 4.17 -20.61
N SER A 24 39.37 3.03 -20.04
CA SER A 24 39.36 2.84 -18.58
C SER A 24 40.73 3.07 -17.92
N ASN A 25 41.82 2.69 -18.58
CA ASN A 25 43.18 2.90 -18.07
C ASN A 25 43.53 4.40 -18.03
N ILE A 26 43.31 5.12 -19.13
CA ILE A 26 43.57 6.56 -19.22
C ILE A 26 42.68 7.32 -18.22
N ARG A 27 41.41 6.93 -18.09
CA ARG A 27 40.48 7.52 -17.12
C ARG A 27 41.01 7.40 -15.69
N SER A 28 41.41 6.19 -15.28
CA SER A 28 41.95 5.94 -13.94
C SER A 28 43.22 6.77 -13.69
N GLU A 29 44.16 6.77 -14.64
CA GLU A 29 45.41 7.53 -14.52
C GLU A 29 45.16 9.04 -14.35
N VAL A 30 44.19 9.59 -15.09
CA VAL A 30 43.81 11.01 -14.98
C VAL A 30 43.11 11.29 -13.65
N GLU A 31 42.19 10.43 -13.20
CA GLU A 31 41.54 10.56 -11.88
C GLU A 31 42.57 10.57 -10.75
N ASP A 32 43.52 9.62 -10.76
CA ASP A 32 44.58 9.49 -9.77
C ASP A 32 45.53 10.69 -9.79
N THR A 33 45.91 11.15 -11.00
CA THR A 33 46.76 12.33 -11.17
C THR A 33 46.08 13.59 -10.62
N LEU A 34 44.80 13.80 -10.93
CA LEU A 34 44.04 14.96 -10.46
C LEU A 34 43.80 14.89 -8.96
N LYS A 35 43.55 13.70 -8.41
CA LYS A 35 43.43 13.48 -6.97
C LYS A 35 44.74 13.80 -6.24
N ALA A 36 45.89 13.37 -6.78
CA ALA A 36 47.20 13.69 -6.22
C ALA A 36 47.50 15.21 -6.26
N GLN A 37 47.15 15.90 -7.34
CA GLN A 37 47.40 17.33 -7.50
C GLN A 37 46.45 18.21 -6.66
N THR A 38 45.20 17.79 -6.50
CA THR A 38 44.16 18.61 -5.86
C THR A 38 43.87 18.22 -4.42
N GLY A 39 44.15 16.97 -4.02
CA GLY A 39 43.77 16.38 -2.74
C GLY A 39 42.28 16.01 -2.66
N ILE A 40 41.53 16.15 -3.77
CA ILE A 40 40.08 15.92 -3.85
C ILE A 40 39.82 14.71 -4.74
N ASP A 41 38.85 13.86 -4.38
CA ASP A 41 38.51 12.68 -5.17
C ASP A 41 37.80 13.10 -6.47
N VAL A 42 38.42 12.85 -7.62
CA VAL A 42 37.89 13.23 -8.94
C VAL A 42 37.35 11.99 -9.64
N ARG A 43 36.13 12.09 -10.18
CA ARG A 43 35.47 11.04 -10.96
C ARG A 43 35.08 11.55 -12.34
N ILE A 44 35.44 10.80 -13.37
CA ILE A 44 35.11 11.11 -14.76
C ILE A 44 33.98 10.20 -15.22
N LEU A 45 32.86 10.81 -15.58
CA LEU A 45 31.68 10.12 -16.11
C LEU A 45 31.67 10.30 -17.62
N ASP A 46 31.94 9.22 -18.35
CA ASP A 46 32.06 9.22 -19.81
C ASP A 46 30.75 8.80 -20.49
N ILE A 47 30.69 8.87 -21.83
CA ILE A 47 29.46 8.52 -22.57
C ILE A 47 28.99 7.10 -22.28
N ASN A 48 29.91 6.16 -22.06
CA ASN A 48 29.55 4.78 -21.73
C ASN A 48 28.86 4.70 -20.37
N TRP A 49 29.38 5.40 -19.36
CA TRP A 49 28.71 5.49 -18.07
C TRP A 49 27.32 6.15 -18.20
N ILE A 50 27.20 7.23 -18.97
CA ILE A 50 25.92 7.93 -19.19
C ILE A 50 24.91 6.98 -19.85
N LEU A 51 25.29 6.29 -20.93
CA LEU A 51 24.43 5.32 -21.62
C LEU A 51 24.06 4.15 -20.70
N ASP A 52 25.01 3.62 -19.94
CA ASP A 52 24.77 2.55 -18.96
C ASP A 52 23.72 2.99 -17.92
N GLN A 53 23.81 4.21 -17.39
CA GLN A 53 22.80 4.74 -16.47
C GLN A 53 21.45 5.01 -17.14
N ILE A 54 21.42 5.43 -18.40
CA ILE A 54 20.17 5.65 -19.13
C ILE A 54 19.43 4.33 -19.30
N TYR A 55 20.10 3.29 -19.81
CA TYR A 55 19.44 2.01 -20.09
C TYR A 55 19.15 1.21 -18.82
N LYS A 56 20.04 1.22 -17.82
CA LYS A 56 19.79 0.51 -16.54
C LYS A 56 18.59 1.05 -15.78
N ASN A 57 18.33 2.35 -15.89
CA ASN A 57 17.28 3.02 -15.13
C ASN A 57 16.09 3.44 -16.01
N HIS A 58 16.04 2.98 -17.26
CA HIS A 58 14.96 3.26 -18.21
C HIS A 58 14.67 4.77 -18.44
N PHE A 59 15.73 5.58 -18.57
CA PHE A 59 15.62 7.04 -18.80
C PHE A 59 15.62 7.44 -20.28
N GLU A 60 15.40 6.51 -21.21
CA GLU A 60 15.50 6.77 -22.64
C GLU A 60 14.56 7.91 -23.07
N GLN A 61 13.33 7.92 -22.57
CA GLN A 61 12.34 8.94 -22.92
C GLN A 61 12.77 10.33 -22.43
N LEU A 62 13.29 10.43 -21.19
CA LEU A 62 13.80 11.69 -20.64
C LEU A 62 14.89 12.27 -21.53
N VAL A 63 15.78 11.42 -22.05
CA VAL A 63 16.88 11.84 -22.94
C VAL A 63 16.35 12.28 -24.30
N ILE A 64 15.40 11.55 -24.87
CA ILE A 64 14.74 11.89 -26.14
C ILE A 64 14.08 13.27 -26.02
N ASP A 65 13.30 13.49 -24.97
CA ASP A 65 12.56 14.73 -24.74
C ASP A 65 13.50 15.92 -24.51
N THR A 66 14.55 15.71 -23.69
CA THR A 66 15.48 16.78 -23.30
C THR A 66 16.44 17.16 -24.43
N LEU A 67 16.96 16.17 -25.17
CA LEU A 67 17.96 16.38 -26.21
C LEU A 67 17.36 16.47 -27.61
N SER A 68 16.03 16.31 -27.75
CA SER A 68 15.32 16.30 -29.03
C SER A 68 15.94 15.32 -30.02
N VAL A 69 16.33 14.14 -29.55
CA VAL A 69 16.99 13.12 -30.37
C VAL A 69 15.97 12.62 -31.40
N PRO A 70 16.25 12.72 -32.71
CA PRO A 70 15.32 12.23 -33.71
C PRO A 70 15.23 10.70 -33.63
N THR A 71 14.10 10.22 -33.15
CA THR A 71 13.78 8.78 -33.05
C THR A 71 12.91 8.34 -34.22
N GLN A 72 13.26 7.22 -34.86
CA GLN A 72 12.41 6.58 -35.88
C GLN A 72 11.25 5.78 -35.26
N TYR A 73 11.34 5.49 -33.96
CA TYR A 73 10.36 4.70 -33.23
C TYR A 73 9.97 5.46 -31.97
N ASN A 74 8.79 6.09 -31.98
CA ASN A 74 8.12 6.44 -30.75
C ASN A 74 7.42 5.18 -30.25
N ARG A 75 7.74 4.77 -29.02
CA ARG A 75 7.00 3.71 -28.38
C ARG A 75 5.58 4.25 -28.17
N GLU A 76 4.65 3.87 -29.04
CA GLU A 76 3.23 4.14 -28.79
C GLU A 76 2.84 3.31 -27.57
N VAL A 77 2.81 3.98 -26.42
CA VAL A 77 2.21 3.41 -25.21
C VAL A 77 0.71 3.36 -25.49
N ILE A 78 0.21 2.18 -25.83
CA ILE A 78 -1.22 1.95 -25.95
C ILE A 78 -1.76 1.93 -24.53
N PHE A 79 -2.25 3.07 -24.06
CA PHE A 79 -2.89 3.17 -22.76
C PHE A 79 -4.19 2.35 -22.77
N GLY A 80 -4.38 1.49 -21.77
CA GLY A 80 -5.73 1.04 -21.42
C GLY A 80 -6.58 2.23 -20.97
N GLU A 81 -7.90 2.15 -21.06
CA GLU A 81 -8.80 3.26 -20.68
C GLU A 81 -8.54 3.78 -19.25
N ASN A 82 -8.18 2.89 -18.33
CA ASN A 82 -7.83 3.25 -16.96
C ASN A 82 -6.49 3.96 -16.86
N ASP A 83 -5.46 3.51 -17.58
CA ASP A 83 -4.15 4.13 -17.53
C ASP A 83 -4.17 5.50 -18.19
N TYR A 84 -4.98 5.68 -19.24
CA TYR A 84 -5.22 6.99 -19.83
C TYR A 84 -5.84 7.97 -18.81
N LYS A 85 -6.86 7.54 -18.05
CA LYS A 85 -7.46 8.36 -16.99
C LYS A 85 -6.44 8.72 -15.91
N LYS A 86 -5.60 7.78 -15.50
CA LYS A 86 -4.52 8.01 -14.52
C LYS A 86 -3.48 9.00 -15.04
N GLN A 87 -3.01 8.81 -16.28
CA GLN A 87 -2.04 9.69 -16.92
C GLN A 87 -2.58 11.12 -17.03
N LYS A 88 -3.83 11.27 -17.48
CA LYS A 88 -4.50 12.58 -17.54
C LYS A 88 -4.57 13.24 -16.16
N LYS A 89 -4.97 12.49 -15.13
CA LYS A 89 -5.04 13.01 -13.75
C LYS A 89 -3.67 13.41 -13.22
N TYR A 90 -2.64 12.61 -13.51
CA TYR A 90 -1.25 12.90 -13.14
C TYR A 90 -0.77 14.23 -13.76
N GLU A 91 -1.04 14.44 -15.05
CA GLU A 91 -0.71 15.67 -15.77
C GLU A 91 -1.44 16.88 -15.17
N GLU A 92 -2.76 16.79 -14.99
CA GLU A 92 -3.60 17.85 -14.42
C GLU A 92 -3.11 18.27 -13.03
N LEU A 93 -2.84 17.30 -12.14
CA LEU A 93 -2.34 17.58 -10.80
C LEU A 93 -0.92 18.16 -10.82
N THR A 94 -0.04 17.64 -11.69
CA THR A 94 1.34 18.13 -11.80
C THR A 94 1.38 19.57 -12.29
N GLU A 95 0.56 19.91 -13.29
CA GLU A 95 0.40 21.27 -13.78
C GLU A 95 -0.19 22.20 -12.72
N TYR A 96 -1.21 21.73 -11.99
CA TYR A 96 -1.81 22.49 -10.90
C TYR A 96 -0.79 22.78 -9.77
N ILE A 97 -0.04 21.77 -9.33
CA ILE A 97 1.01 21.91 -8.32
C ILE A 97 2.08 22.90 -8.78
N ARG A 98 2.47 22.86 -10.06
CA ARG A 98 3.50 23.74 -10.63
C ARG A 98 3.01 25.19 -10.80
N GLY A 99 1.78 25.37 -11.25
CA GLY A 99 1.26 26.67 -11.70
C GLY A 99 0.40 27.42 -10.68
N LYS A 100 -0.20 26.73 -9.70
CA LYS A 100 -1.22 27.31 -8.81
C LYS A 100 -0.90 27.21 -7.32
N ILE A 101 -0.11 26.22 -6.89
CA ILE A 101 0.22 26.08 -5.47
C ILE A 101 1.29 27.11 -5.08
N ASN A 102 0.99 27.87 -4.02
CA ASN A 102 1.95 28.76 -3.39
C ASN A 102 2.85 27.98 -2.43
N PRO A 103 4.17 27.86 -2.69
CA PRO A 103 5.08 27.09 -1.82
C PRO A 103 5.20 27.63 -0.38
N ALA A 104 4.84 28.90 -0.16
CA ALA A 104 4.90 29.53 1.16
C ALA A 104 3.67 29.24 2.04
N GLY A 105 2.54 28.85 1.43
CA GLY A 105 1.27 28.67 2.14
C GLY A 105 0.42 27.63 1.44
N ILE A 106 0.69 26.37 1.74
CA ILE A 106 -0.05 25.21 1.23
C ILE A 106 -1.18 24.91 2.22
N SER A 107 -2.41 24.83 1.72
CA SER A 107 -3.59 24.46 2.52
C SER A 107 -3.69 22.95 2.72
N TYR A 108 -4.47 22.49 3.72
CA TYR A 108 -4.67 21.07 3.98
C TYR A 108 -5.20 20.30 2.76
N GLU A 109 -6.14 20.88 2.01
CA GLU A 109 -6.69 20.28 0.79
C GLU A 109 -5.62 20.10 -0.30
N GLN A 110 -4.64 21.01 -0.35
CA GLN A 110 -3.55 20.94 -1.33
C GLN A 110 -2.45 19.97 -0.94
N VAL A 111 -2.35 19.57 0.33
CA VAL A 111 -1.35 18.59 0.79
C VAL A 111 -1.59 17.24 0.14
N ASP A 112 -2.85 16.83 0.01
CA ASP A 112 -3.23 15.51 -0.53
C ASP A 112 -2.78 15.33 -1.99
N PHE A 113 -2.75 16.41 -2.78
CA PHE A 113 -2.29 16.37 -4.17
C PHE A 113 -0.85 15.88 -4.32
N PHE A 114 0.02 16.14 -3.33
CA PHE A 114 1.40 15.69 -3.40
C PHE A 114 1.54 14.18 -3.21
N LEU A 115 0.74 13.60 -2.32
CA LEU A 115 0.71 12.15 -2.13
C LEU A 115 0.07 11.47 -3.35
N GLU A 116 -1.03 12.03 -3.84
CA GLU A 116 -1.75 11.49 -4.99
C GLU A 116 -0.88 11.45 -6.26
N VAL A 117 -0.09 12.49 -6.51
CA VAL A 117 0.87 12.49 -7.63
C VAL A 117 1.95 11.41 -7.46
N ALA A 118 2.41 11.15 -6.24
CA ALA A 118 3.38 10.09 -5.97
C ALA A 118 2.78 8.69 -6.20
N GLU A 119 1.55 8.46 -5.76
CA GLU A 119 0.81 7.21 -6.00
C GLU A 119 0.57 6.98 -7.49
N LEU A 120 0.10 8.01 -8.21
CA LEU A 120 -0.10 7.94 -9.67
C LEU A 120 1.21 7.68 -10.41
N SER A 121 2.32 8.29 -9.98
CA SER A 121 3.64 8.04 -10.55
C SER A 121 4.03 6.56 -10.47
N ALA A 122 3.82 5.94 -9.30
CA ALA A 122 4.06 4.50 -9.12
C ALA A 122 3.11 3.64 -9.97
N GLU A 123 1.82 3.99 -10.02
CA GLU A 123 0.81 3.25 -10.79
C GLU A 123 0.97 3.36 -12.30
N LEU A 124 1.61 4.41 -12.79
CA LEU A 124 1.95 4.61 -14.20
C LEU A 124 3.35 4.07 -14.55
N GLU A 125 3.97 3.32 -13.63
CA GLU A 125 5.30 2.72 -13.80
C GLU A 125 6.38 3.74 -14.21
N LYS A 126 6.28 4.96 -13.68
CA LYS A 126 7.33 5.98 -13.88
C LYS A 126 8.62 5.56 -13.18
N ALA A 127 9.72 6.23 -13.50
CA ALA A 127 11.02 5.88 -12.96
C ALA A 127 11.04 5.87 -11.42
N ILE A 128 11.67 4.84 -10.82
CA ILE A 128 11.71 4.65 -9.36
C ILE A 128 12.26 5.89 -8.64
N ILE A 129 13.36 6.46 -9.14
CA ILE A 129 13.98 7.63 -8.52
C ILE A 129 13.06 8.86 -8.51
N GLU A 130 12.25 9.04 -9.56
CA GLU A 130 11.31 10.15 -9.65
C GLU A 130 10.17 9.94 -8.65
N THR A 131 9.61 8.74 -8.65
CA THR A 131 8.53 8.34 -7.74
C THR A 131 8.95 8.45 -6.26
N GLN A 132 10.16 8.01 -5.90
CA GLN A 132 10.71 8.17 -4.56
C GLN A 132 10.80 9.64 -4.16
N GLY A 133 11.34 10.50 -5.05
CA GLY A 133 11.39 11.94 -4.80
C GLY A 133 10.02 12.59 -4.62
N LEU A 134 8.98 12.08 -5.30
CA LEU A 134 7.59 12.53 -5.12
C LEU A 134 7.04 12.12 -3.74
N PHE A 135 7.29 10.90 -3.28
CA PHE A 135 6.90 10.46 -1.93
C PHE A 135 7.61 11.26 -0.84
N GLU A 136 8.92 11.46 -0.96
CA GLU A 136 9.70 12.27 -0.03
C GLU A 136 9.18 13.72 0.04
N ARG A 137 8.81 14.28 -1.13
CA ARG A 137 8.17 15.59 -1.20
C ARG A 137 6.82 15.59 -0.49
N ALA A 138 5.96 14.58 -0.72
CA ALA A 138 4.67 14.46 -0.06
C ALA A 138 4.84 14.42 1.47
N ILE A 139 5.75 13.61 1.99
CA ILE A 139 6.08 13.54 3.43
C ILE A 139 6.53 14.90 3.95
N LYS A 140 7.43 15.59 3.25
CA LYS A 140 7.94 16.90 3.67
C LYS A 140 6.84 17.97 3.71
N ILE A 141 5.92 17.95 2.74
CA ILE A 141 4.77 18.85 2.71
C ILE A 141 3.80 18.51 3.85
N SER A 142 3.47 17.23 4.05
CA SER A 142 2.60 16.78 5.14
C SER A 142 3.14 17.15 6.52
N LYS A 143 4.47 17.03 6.75
CA LYS A 143 5.10 17.46 8.01
C LYS A 143 4.95 18.96 8.28
N LYS A 144 5.03 19.79 7.23
CA LYS A 144 5.09 21.24 7.36
C LYS A 144 3.70 21.89 7.37
N PHE A 145 2.78 21.39 6.56
CA PHE A 145 1.49 22.02 6.29
C PHE A 145 0.31 21.08 6.51
N GLY A 146 0.54 19.77 6.67
CA GLY A 146 -0.50 18.76 6.77
C GLY A 146 -0.93 18.45 8.19
N THR A 147 -1.85 17.50 8.29
CA THR A 147 -2.29 16.89 9.54
C THR A 147 -1.49 15.61 9.84
N ASN A 148 -1.53 15.12 11.08
CA ASN A 148 -0.97 13.81 11.42
C ASN A 148 -1.59 12.66 10.61
N GLN A 149 -2.84 12.81 10.14
CA GLN A 149 -3.47 11.82 9.27
C GLN A 149 -2.79 11.80 7.90
N GLN A 150 -2.59 12.97 7.29
CA GLN A 150 -1.93 13.09 5.98
C GLN A 150 -0.47 12.64 6.03
N LEU A 151 0.21 12.87 7.16
CA LEU A 151 1.56 12.35 7.37
C LEU A 151 1.58 10.83 7.49
N LEU A 152 0.66 10.25 8.27
CA LEU A 152 0.48 8.79 8.35
C LEU A 152 0.19 8.19 6.97
N ASP A 153 -0.69 8.80 6.19
CA ASP A 153 -1.06 8.31 4.87
C ASP A 153 0.13 8.33 3.91
N ALA A 154 0.95 9.39 3.94
CA ALA A 154 2.17 9.46 3.15
C ALA A 154 3.17 8.35 3.50
N TYR A 155 3.43 8.13 4.80
CA TYR A 155 4.31 7.04 5.24
C TYR A 155 3.76 5.66 4.92
N TYR A 156 2.47 5.44 5.14
CA TYR A 156 1.81 4.17 4.86
C TYR A 156 1.88 3.82 3.37
N GLN A 157 1.54 4.76 2.49
CA GLN A 157 1.59 4.52 1.04
C GLN A 157 3.02 4.35 0.55
N TYR A 158 3.97 5.11 1.09
CA TYR A 158 5.37 4.94 0.70
C TYR A 158 5.90 3.57 1.11
N ALA A 159 5.59 3.09 2.33
CA ALA A 159 5.92 1.73 2.74
C ALA A 159 5.29 0.70 1.78
N TRP A 160 4.01 0.86 1.44
CA TRP A 160 3.32 -0.06 0.54
C TRP A 160 3.97 -0.14 -0.84
N LYS A 161 4.28 1.01 -1.45
CA LYS A 161 4.96 1.04 -2.76
C LYS A 161 6.41 0.59 -2.66
N ALA A 162 7.11 0.88 -1.57
CA ALA A 162 8.47 0.39 -1.36
C ALA A 162 8.52 -1.13 -1.39
N HIS A 163 7.57 -1.80 -0.72
CA HIS A 163 7.51 -3.26 -0.69
C HIS A 163 7.04 -3.88 -2.01
N PHE A 164 5.85 -3.49 -2.49
CA PHE A 164 5.17 -4.19 -3.58
C PHE A 164 5.56 -3.73 -4.99
N TRP A 165 6.20 -2.57 -5.13
CA TRP A 165 6.54 -2.00 -6.43
C TRP A 165 8.03 -1.70 -6.58
N MET A 166 8.67 -1.10 -5.58
CA MET A 166 10.11 -0.79 -5.63
C MET A 166 10.99 -1.98 -5.24
N GLU A 167 10.40 -3.02 -4.63
CA GLU A 167 11.10 -4.19 -4.08
C GLU A 167 12.22 -3.81 -3.07
N ASP A 168 12.05 -2.68 -2.37
CA ASP A 168 13.01 -2.17 -1.37
C ASP A 168 12.46 -2.39 0.04
N PHE A 169 12.91 -3.50 0.65
CA PHE A 169 12.47 -3.87 2.00
C PHE A 169 12.99 -2.94 3.09
N ASN A 170 14.20 -2.38 2.94
CA ASN A 170 14.76 -1.47 3.94
C ASN A 170 13.97 -0.15 3.97
N LEU A 171 13.63 0.37 2.79
CA LEU A 171 12.79 1.55 2.66
C LEU A 171 11.38 1.31 3.20
N PHE A 172 10.84 0.09 3.01
CA PHE A 172 9.59 -0.31 3.64
C PHE A 172 9.68 -0.28 5.17
N GLU A 173 10.72 -0.86 5.78
CA GLU A 173 10.90 -0.87 7.23
C GLU A 173 11.05 0.53 7.82
N GLU A 174 11.81 1.41 7.16
CA GLU A 174 11.95 2.82 7.57
C GLU A 174 10.57 3.51 7.61
N ASN A 175 9.78 3.38 6.55
CA ASN A 175 8.47 4.01 6.47
C ASN A 175 7.44 3.36 7.41
N LEU A 176 7.55 2.06 7.68
CA LEU A 176 6.73 1.37 8.70
C LEU A 176 6.98 1.95 10.09
N GLN A 177 8.25 2.06 10.49
CA GLN A 177 8.64 2.63 11.77
C GLN A 177 8.11 4.07 11.92
N LEU A 178 8.25 4.89 10.87
CA LEU A 178 7.76 6.27 10.86
C LEU A 178 6.23 6.36 10.90
N ALA A 179 5.50 5.47 10.21
CA ALA A 179 4.05 5.38 10.27
C ALA A 179 3.57 5.03 11.69
N TYR A 180 4.25 4.09 12.35
CA TYR A 180 3.98 3.72 13.74
C TYR A 180 4.19 4.90 14.71
N GLU A 181 5.31 5.61 14.59
CA GLU A 181 5.62 6.77 15.43
C GLU A 181 4.57 7.89 15.29
N CYS A 182 4.01 8.09 14.10
CA CYS A 182 2.96 9.10 13.85
C CYS A 182 1.65 8.84 14.62
N ILE A 183 1.38 7.59 15.02
CA ILE A 183 0.10 7.19 15.62
C ILE A 183 0.22 6.66 17.04
N ALA A 184 1.42 6.68 17.65
CA ALA A 184 1.66 6.11 18.97
C ALA A 184 0.67 6.57 20.06
N SER A 185 0.23 7.83 20.01
CA SER A 185 -0.75 8.40 20.95
C SER A 185 -2.21 8.33 20.47
N SER A 186 -2.47 7.82 19.27
CA SER A 186 -3.81 7.72 18.68
C SER A 186 -4.66 6.69 19.42
N THR A 187 -5.89 7.06 19.71
CA THR A 187 -6.92 6.13 20.19
C THR A 187 -7.94 5.76 19.11
N ASN A 188 -7.66 6.07 17.85
CA ASN A 188 -8.47 5.72 16.69
C ASN A 188 -8.00 4.39 16.10
N SER A 189 -8.86 3.37 16.15
CA SER A 189 -8.60 2.00 15.66
C SER A 189 -8.27 1.94 14.17
N SER A 190 -8.93 2.75 13.33
CA SER A 190 -8.69 2.78 11.88
C SER A 190 -7.29 3.27 11.51
N LYS A 191 -6.65 4.08 12.37
CA LYS A 191 -5.23 4.44 12.18
C LYS A 191 -4.31 3.26 12.48
N TRP A 192 -4.61 2.52 13.56
CA TRP A 192 -3.85 1.33 13.95
C TRP A 192 -3.96 0.19 12.93
N GLU A 193 -5.08 0.10 12.21
CA GLU A 193 -5.24 -0.84 11.08
C GLU A 193 -4.11 -0.70 10.04
N LYS A 194 -3.68 0.53 9.72
CA LYS A 194 -2.59 0.76 8.76
C LYS A 194 -1.28 0.14 9.23
N VAL A 195 -0.92 0.34 10.50
CA VAL A 195 0.30 -0.25 11.08
C VAL A 195 0.17 -1.76 11.19
N LEU A 196 -0.98 -2.28 11.58
CA LEU A 196 -1.26 -3.71 11.62
C LEU A 196 -1.04 -4.36 10.26
N ASN A 197 -1.57 -3.76 9.19
CA ASN A 197 -1.37 -4.25 7.83
C ASN A 197 0.12 -4.27 7.44
N LEU A 198 0.88 -3.22 7.77
CA LEU A 198 2.32 -3.18 7.51
C LEU A 198 3.08 -4.23 8.32
N VAL A 199 2.74 -4.43 9.59
CA VAL A 199 3.36 -5.49 10.42
C VAL A 199 3.05 -6.88 9.87
N THR A 200 1.82 -7.14 9.40
CA THR A 200 1.47 -8.41 8.75
C THR A 200 2.30 -8.65 7.49
N VAL A 201 2.50 -7.62 6.65
CA VAL A 201 3.36 -7.70 5.46
C VAL A 201 4.81 -7.98 5.85
N HIS A 202 5.33 -7.25 6.85
CA HIS A 202 6.69 -7.44 7.36
C HIS A 202 6.93 -8.88 7.81
N LYS A 203 6.12 -9.39 8.75
CA LYS A 203 6.29 -10.73 9.30
C LYS A 203 6.15 -11.81 8.23
N SER A 204 5.24 -11.62 7.27
CA SER A 204 5.08 -12.53 6.14
C SER A 204 6.33 -12.55 5.26
N TYR A 205 6.90 -11.38 4.96
CA TYR A 205 8.12 -11.28 4.16
C TYR A 205 9.33 -11.92 4.85
N ILE A 206 9.55 -11.64 6.15
CA ILE A 206 10.63 -12.25 6.94
C ILE A 206 10.50 -13.77 6.93
N ARG A 207 9.29 -14.30 7.20
CA ARG A 207 9.02 -15.74 7.24
C ARG A 207 9.26 -16.42 5.89
N LEU A 208 8.86 -15.79 4.79
CA LEU A 208 8.96 -16.39 3.45
C LEU A 208 10.37 -16.29 2.84
N ASN A 209 11.12 -15.24 3.19
CA ASN A 209 12.40 -14.93 2.54
C ASN A 209 13.62 -15.16 3.46
N ASN A 210 13.42 -15.55 4.73
CA ASN A 210 14.48 -15.63 5.74
C ASN A 210 15.30 -14.33 5.83
N ALA A 211 14.64 -13.19 5.62
CA ALA A 211 15.27 -11.87 5.66
C ALA A 211 15.53 -11.44 7.11
N THR A 212 16.46 -10.49 7.29
CA THR A 212 16.78 -9.91 8.59
C THR A 212 16.08 -8.58 8.75
N SER A 213 15.36 -8.39 9.86
CA SER A 213 14.71 -7.12 10.20
C SER A 213 15.74 -6.07 10.59
N THR A 214 15.64 -4.84 10.06
CA THR A 214 16.47 -3.71 10.51
C THR A 214 15.84 -2.91 11.65
N ILE A 215 14.55 -3.13 11.91
CA ILE A 215 13.77 -2.50 12.97
C ILE A 215 13.37 -3.51 14.06
N ASP A 216 13.01 -3.01 15.25
CA ASP A 216 12.47 -3.83 16.35
C ASP A 216 10.97 -4.09 16.14
N ILE A 217 10.66 -4.94 15.16
CA ILE A 217 9.28 -5.26 14.77
C ILE A 217 8.49 -5.89 15.91
N GLU A 218 9.14 -6.70 16.74
CA GLU A 218 8.52 -7.38 17.87
C GLU A 218 8.03 -6.37 18.94
N ASN A 219 8.79 -5.29 19.15
CA ASN A 219 8.33 -4.21 20.03
C ASN A 219 7.17 -3.41 19.41
N ILE A 220 7.20 -3.13 18.10
CA ILE A 220 6.10 -2.46 17.39
C ILE A 220 4.82 -3.29 17.49
N GLU A 221 4.89 -4.58 17.19
CA GLU A 221 3.77 -5.52 17.28
C GLU A 221 3.19 -5.57 18.69
N ARG A 222 4.03 -5.75 19.71
CA ARG A 222 3.59 -5.80 21.10
C ARG A 222 2.84 -4.53 21.52
N ASN A 223 3.37 -3.36 21.17
CA ASN A 223 2.77 -2.08 21.51
C ASN A 223 1.47 -1.83 20.72
N MET A 224 1.44 -2.21 19.44
CA MET A 224 0.25 -2.14 18.61
C MET A 224 -0.89 -2.99 19.18
N LEU A 225 -0.61 -4.24 19.55
CA LEU A 225 -1.58 -5.13 20.16
C LEU A 225 -2.08 -4.61 21.51
N ALA A 226 -1.17 -4.14 22.37
CA ALA A 226 -1.53 -3.53 23.65
C ALA A 226 -2.40 -2.28 23.47
N LYS A 227 -2.12 -1.45 22.45
CA LYS A 227 -2.93 -0.26 22.17
C LYS A 227 -4.30 -0.61 21.60
N LEU A 228 -4.39 -1.64 20.76
CA LEU A 228 -5.67 -2.15 20.28
C LEU A 228 -6.52 -2.70 21.42
N ASP A 229 -5.90 -3.36 22.42
CA ASP A 229 -6.60 -3.80 23.64
C ASP A 229 -7.14 -2.62 24.45
N GLU A 230 -6.32 -1.59 24.69
CA GLU A 230 -6.77 -0.35 25.34
C GLU A 230 -7.97 0.28 24.61
N ILE A 231 -7.95 0.32 23.27
CA ILE A 231 -9.06 0.85 22.47
C ILE A 231 -10.29 -0.06 22.53
N ALA A 232 -10.09 -1.38 22.54
CA ALA A 232 -11.14 -2.39 22.60
C ALA A 232 -11.89 -2.41 23.94
N ASP A 233 -11.25 -1.93 25.01
CA ASP A 233 -11.83 -1.83 26.36
C ASP A 233 -12.57 -0.50 26.60
N ASP A 234 -12.45 0.47 25.68
CA ASP A 234 -13.15 1.76 25.76
C ASP A 234 -14.61 1.66 25.28
N GLU A 235 -15.49 1.26 26.19
CA GLU A 235 -16.94 1.14 25.94
C GLU A 235 -17.62 2.48 25.59
N SER A 236 -16.98 3.64 25.84
CA SER A 236 -17.55 4.94 25.49
C SER A 236 -17.62 5.20 23.98
N ARG A 237 -16.81 4.47 23.20
CA ARG A 237 -16.76 4.55 21.73
C ARG A 237 -16.97 3.17 21.12
N PRO A 238 -18.19 2.60 21.20
CA PRO A 238 -18.44 1.19 20.91
C PRO A 238 -18.06 0.78 19.47
N SER A 239 -18.28 1.64 18.47
CA SER A 239 -17.84 1.35 17.10
C SER A 239 -16.32 1.23 17.00
N ASN A 240 -15.58 2.12 17.67
CA ASN A 240 -14.12 2.14 17.65
C ASN A 240 -13.54 0.94 18.42
N ALA A 241 -14.15 0.59 19.56
CA ALA A 241 -13.80 -0.57 20.35
C ALA A 241 -14.00 -1.89 19.58
N LEU A 242 -15.19 -2.10 18.98
CA LEU A 242 -15.43 -3.29 18.15
C LEU A 242 -14.52 -3.33 16.92
N THR A 243 -14.21 -2.19 16.32
CA THR A 243 -13.26 -2.13 15.19
C THR A 243 -11.86 -2.58 15.63
N ALA A 244 -11.37 -2.15 16.79
CA ALA A 244 -10.10 -2.62 17.34
C ALA A 244 -10.10 -4.14 17.62
N ARG A 245 -11.19 -4.67 18.21
CA ARG A 245 -11.36 -6.13 18.42
C ARG A 245 -11.33 -6.89 17.10
N THR A 246 -12.03 -6.39 16.07
CA THR A 246 -12.01 -7.01 14.73
C THR A 246 -10.61 -7.03 14.14
N HIS A 247 -9.86 -5.93 14.21
CA HIS A 247 -8.49 -5.88 13.71
C HIS A 247 -7.58 -6.88 14.43
N LYS A 248 -7.68 -6.98 15.76
CA LYS A 248 -6.90 -7.95 16.54
C LYS A 248 -7.26 -9.40 16.20
N ALA A 249 -8.56 -9.71 16.05
CA ALA A 249 -9.02 -11.04 15.65
C ALA A 249 -8.48 -11.43 14.25
N ILE A 250 -8.58 -10.52 13.27
CA ILE A 250 -8.01 -10.73 11.93
C ILE A 250 -6.49 -10.93 12.00
N TYR A 251 -5.78 -10.14 12.80
CA TYR A 251 -4.33 -10.30 12.96
C TYR A 251 -3.97 -11.67 13.55
N LYS A 252 -4.69 -12.10 14.58
CA LYS A 252 -4.51 -13.42 15.20
C LYS A 252 -4.62 -14.54 14.18
N MET A 253 -5.52 -14.44 13.21
CA MET A 253 -5.62 -15.41 12.11
C MET A 253 -4.30 -15.62 11.36
N THR A 254 -3.49 -14.57 11.21
CA THR A 254 -2.21 -14.62 10.48
C THR A 254 -1.09 -15.35 11.25
N THR A 255 -1.35 -15.70 12.52
CA THR A 255 -0.41 -16.39 13.41
C THR A 255 -0.57 -17.91 13.40
N PHE A 256 -1.67 -18.42 12.84
CA PHE A 256 -1.90 -19.86 12.73
C PHE A 256 -1.14 -20.47 11.55
N SER A 257 -0.69 -21.71 11.75
CA SER A 257 -0.07 -22.53 10.70
C SER A 257 -1.10 -23.38 9.97
N ASP A 258 -2.12 -23.86 10.69
CA ASP A 258 -3.16 -24.75 10.17
C ASP A 258 -4.49 -24.00 10.00
N VAL A 259 -5.24 -24.36 8.94
CA VAL A 259 -6.48 -23.68 8.54
C VAL A 259 -7.57 -23.88 9.58
N GLU A 260 -7.63 -25.06 10.20
CA GLU A 260 -8.62 -25.43 11.20
C GLU A 260 -8.49 -24.62 12.50
N ASP A 261 -7.27 -24.20 12.87
CA ASP A 261 -7.01 -23.40 14.07
C ASP A 261 -7.65 -22.00 13.99
N ALA A 262 -7.92 -21.51 12.78
CA ALA A 262 -8.60 -20.25 12.56
C ALA A 262 -10.08 -20.27 12.99
N SER A 263 -10.67 -21.44 13.27
CA SER A 263 -12.07 -21.58 13.71
C SER A 263 -12.42 -20.67 14.88
N VAL A 264 -11.54 -20.60 15.88
CA VAL A 264 -11.74 -19.76 17.08
C VAL A 264 -11.82 -18.27 16.74
N VAL A 265 -11.08 -17.82 15.73
CA VAL A 265 -11.13 -16.43 15.25
C VAL A 265 -12.44 -16.16 14.52
N PHE A 266 -12.95 -17.09 13.71
CA PHE A 266 -14.23 -16.90 13.03
C PHE A 266 -15.40 -16.87 14.01
N GLU A 267 -15.36 -17.67 15.08
CA GLU A 267 -16.34 -17.60 16.17
C GLU A 267 -16.29 -16.25 16.90
N GLU A 268 -15.08 -15.76 17.22
CA GLU A 268 -14.89 -14.43 17.83
C GLU A 268 -15.43 -13.31 16.93
N LEU A 269 -15.09 -13.34 15.63
CA LEU A 269 -15.57 -12.39 14.65
C LEU A 269 -17.10 -12.42 14.55
N HIS A 270 -17.72 -13.60 14.54
CA HIS A 270 -19.16 -13.75 14.48
C HIS A 270 -19.86 -13.04 15.65
N GLU A 271 -19.35 -13.17 16.88
CA GLU A 271 -19.88 -12.47 18.04
C GLU A 271 -19.66 -10.94 17.98
N ILE A 272 -18.52 -10.51 17.43
CA ILE A 272 -18.27 -9.08 17.17
C ILE A 272 -19.31 -8.53 16.17
N PHE A 273 -19.57 -9.23 15.07
CA PHE A 273 -20.52 -8.77 14.06
C PHE A 273 -21.95 -8.73 14.59
N LYS A 274 -22.36 -9.70 15.42
CA LYS A 274 -23.64 -9.64 16.14
C LYS A 274 -23.77 -8.40 16.99
N SER A 275 -22.72 -8.08 17.75
CA SER A 275 -22.68 -6.90 18.61
C SER A 275 -22.65 -5.58 17.80
N SER A 276 -22.22 -5.63 16.55
CA SER A 276 -22.10 -4.45 15.67
C SER A 276 -23.40 -4.01 14.99
N GLY A 277 -24.49 -4.80 15.09
CA GLY A 277 -25.68 -4.66 14.25
C GLY A 277 -26.31 -3.26 14.18
N ASN A 278 -26.25 -2.49 15.28
CA ASN A 278 -26.83 -1.14 15.38
C ASN A 278 -25.80 0.00 15.32
N LEU A 279 -24.53 -0.32 15.09
CA LEU A 279 -23.44 0.66 15.15
C LEU A 279 -23.11 1.19 13.76
N ILE A 280 -23.62 2.38 13.43
CA ILE A 280 -23.38 3.05 12.13
C ILE A 280 -21.87 3.26 11.88
N GLY A 281 -21.10 3.58 12.93
CA GLY A 281 -19.66 3.83 12.82
C GLY A 281 -18.79 2.57 12.67
N TYR A 282 -19.38 1.36 12.71
CA TYR A 282 -18.62 0.13 12.55
C TYR A 282 -18.49 -0.26 11.06
N PRO A 283 -17.28 -0.57 10.55
CA PRO A 283 -17.02 -0.76 9.12
C PRO A 283 -17.44 -2.16 8.62
N PHE A 284 -18.72 -2.51 8.77
CA PHE A 284 -19.26 -3.84 8.44
C PHE A 284 -18.96 -4.27 7.00
N GLU A 285 -19.30 -3.44 6.02
CA GLU A 285 -19.17 -3.82 4.59
C GLU A 285 -17.71 -4.03 4.19
N LYS A 286 -16.78 -3.24 4.75
CA LYS A 286 -15.34 -3.40 4.52
C LYS A 286 -14.85 -4.75 5.06
N ASN A 287 -15.19 -5.08 6.31
CA ASN A 287 -14.77 -6.33 6.91
C ASN A 287 -15.43 -7.54 6.22
N PHE A 288 -16.68 -7.39 5.75
CA PHE A 288 -17.35 -8.43 4.99
C PHE A 288 -16.65 -8.73 3.67
N GLN A 289 -16.27 -7.69 2.92
CA GLN A 289 -15.53 -7.87 1.67
C GLN A 289 -14.19 -8.56 1.92
N LEU A 290 -13.43 -8.12 2.93
CA LEU A 290 -12.17 -8.75 3.30
C LEU A 290 -12.34 -10.24 3.60
N LEU A 291 -13.30 -10.59 4.47
CA LEU A 291 -13.53 -11.98 4.86
C LEU A 291 -14.02 -12.84 3.70
N ASN A 292 -14.87 -12.27 2.83
CA ASN A 292 -15.37 -12.98 1.64
C ASN A 292 -14.25 -13.31 0.63
N GLU A 293 -13.15 -12.55 0.61
CA GLU A 293 -12.01 -12.89 -0.24
C GLU A 293 -11.24 -14.12 0.25
N LEU A 294 -11.40 -14.50 1.53
CA LEU A 294 -10.73 -15.65 2.13
C LEU A 294 -11.44 -16.99 1.86
N ASP A 295 -12.51 -16.98 1.05
CA ASP A 295 -13.32 -18.18 0.75
C ASP A 295 -12.47 -19.29 0.16
N ASP A 296 -11.48 -18.95 -0.64
CA ASP A 296 -10.62 -19.92 -1.33
C ASP A 296 -9.73 -20.71 -0.37
N ILE A 297 -9.53 -20.19 0.85
CA ILE A 297 -8.67 -20.79 1.88
C ILE A 297 -9.51 -21.51 2.93
N PHE A 298 -10.61 -20.89 3.39
CA PHE A 298 -11.35 -21.36 4.57
C PHE A 298 -12.73 -21.97 4.25
N PHE A 299 -13.06 -22.27 2.99
CA PHE A 299 -14.40 -22.77 2.61
C PHE A 299 -14.83 -24.08 3.31
N GLU A 300 -13.89 -24.88 3.82
CA GLU A 300 -14.19 -26.12 4.56
C GLU A 300 -14.36 -25.91 6.07
N VAL A 301 -14.00 -24.74 6.59
CA VAL A 301 -14.12 -24.42 8.01
C VAL A 301 -15.57 -24.04 8.33
N ASP A 302 -16.25 -24.85 9.15
CA ASP A 302 -17.66 -24.62 9.48
C ASP A 302 -17.90 -23.28 10.21
N ALA A 303 -16.97 -22.87 11.08
CA ALA A 303 -17.04 -21.57 11.76
C ALA A 303 -16.99 -20.39 10.78
N TYR A 304 -16.18 -20.49 9.72
CA TYR A 304 -16.10 -19.51 8.65
C TYR A 304 -17.40 -19.47 7.82
N GLU A 305 -17.94 -20.64 7.48
CA GLU A 305 -19.22 -20.74 6.78
C GLU A 305 -20.35 -20.07 7.56
N ASN A 306 -20.43 -20.33 8.86
CA ASN A 306 -21.44 -19.74 9.75
C ASN A 306 -21.30 -18.21 9.82
N LEU A 307 -20.05 -17.72 9.91
CA LEU A 307 -19.75 -16.30 9.89
C LEU A 307 -20.24 -15.64 8.59
N LEU A 308 -19.87 -16.19 7.42
CA LEU A 308 -20.29 -15.61 6.15
C LEU A 308 -21.80 -15.68 5.91
N ASP A 309 -22.46 -16.74 6.35
CA ASP A 309 -23.92 -16.86 6.29
C ASP A 309 -24.58 -15.75 7.10
N TYR A 310 -24.14 -15.55 8.35
CA TYR A 310 -24.61 -14.47 9.21
C TYR A 310 -24.40 -13.11 8.56
N MET A 311 -23.20 -12.84 8.04
CA MET A 311 -22.90 -11.56 7.40
C MET A 311 -23.73 -11.31 6.13
N THR A 312 -24.00 -12.35 5.35
CA THR A 312 -24.86 -12.28 4.16
C THR A 312 -26.30 -11.97 4.55
N GLU A 313 -26.81 -12.58 5.62
CA GLU A 313 -28.14 -12.28 6.17
C GLU A 313 -28.22 -10.81 6.63
N GLN A 314 -27.23 -10.33 7.39
CA GLN A 314 -27.19 -8.93 7.82
C GLN A 314 -27.11 -7.95 6.63
N SER A 315 -26.32 -8.27 5.60
CA SER A 315 -26.24 -7.45 4.39
C SER A 315 -27.55 -7.49 3.58
N THR A 316 -28.32 -8.59 3.69
CA THR A 316 -29.67 -8.71 3.11
C THR A 316 -30.68 -7.83 3.84
N LEU A 317 -30.65 -7.80 5.18
CA LEU A 317 -31.51 -6.93 5.98
C LEU A 317 -31.26 -5.44 5.68
N ARG A 318 -30.01 -5.06 5.41
CA ARG A 318 -29.60 -3.68 5.13
C ARG A 318 -29.76 -3.26 3.66
N GLY A 319 -29.57 -4.18 2.72
CA GLY A 319 -29.48 -3.88 1.28
C GLY A 319 -30.51 -4.60 0.41
N GLY A 320 -31.46 -5.34 0.99
CA GLY A 320 -32.51 -6.07 0.30
C GLY A 320 -32.09 -7.45 -0.22
N GLU A 321 -33.10 -8.26 -0.57
CA GLU A 321 -32.94 -9.68 -0.95
C GLU A 321 -32.08 -9.89 -2.21
N VAL A 322 -32.13 -8.94 -3.15
CA VAL A 322 -31.31 -8.99 -4.38
C VAL A 322 -29.82 -8.92 -4.05
N LYS A 323 -29.42 -8.07 -3.08
CA LYS A 323 -28.02 -7.94 -2.66
C LYS A 323 -27.52 -9.25 -2.04
N GLY A 324 -28.29 -9.84 -1.11
CA GLY A 324 -27.98 -11.14 -0.50
C GLY A 324 -27.88 -12.27 -1.52
N ALA A 325 -28.83 -12.33 -2.47
CA ALA A 325 -28.83 -13.34 -3.52
C ALA A 325 -27.61 -13.23 -4.44
N LEU A 326 -27.18 -12.01 -4.78
CA LEU A 326 -25.98 -11.78 -5.60
C LEU A 326 -24.68 -12.15 -4.86
N LEU A 327 -24.63 -11.96 -3.54
CA LEU A 327 -23.48 -12.35 -2.72
C LEU A 327 -23.31 -13.87 -2.69
N ASN A 328 -24.38 -14.61 -2.38
CA ASN A 328 -24.35 -16.07 -2.40
C ASN A 328 -24.08 -16.64 -3.80
N LEU A 329 -24.60 -16.00 -4.85
CA LEU A 329 -24.31 -16.38 -6.23
C LEU A 329 -22.82 -16.22 -6.54
N ARG A 330 -22.22 -15.09 -6.18
CA ARG A 330 -20.77 -14.84 -6.36
C ARG A 330 -19.91 -15.85 -5.61
N ARG A 331 -20.23 -16.13 -4.35
CA ARG A 331 -19.56 -17.17 -3.54
C ARG A 331 -19.61 -18.54 -4.22
N GLY A 332 -20.81 -18.98 -4.63
CA GLY A 332 -20.97 -20.27 -5.30
C GLY A 332 -20.25 -20.36 -6.65
N ILE A 333 -20.24 -19.28 -7.45
CA ILE A 333 -19.48 -19.21 -8.71
C ILE A 333 -17.97 -19.32 -8.43
N LYS A 334 -17.46 -18.58 -7.43
CA LYS A 334 -16.04 -18.62 -7.04
C LYS A 334 -15.60 -20.06 -6.70
N ARG A 335 -16.43 -20.79 -5.93
CA ARG A 335 -16.18 -22.20 -5.61
C ARG A 335 -16.20 -23.13 -6.81
N ILE A 336 -17.07 -22.90 -7.79
CA ILE A 336 -17.03 -23.67 -9.06
C ILE A 336 -15.71 -23.42 -9.79
N GLN A 337 -15.33 -22.15 -9.92
CA GLN A 337 -14.10 -21.75 -10.62
C GLN A 337 -12.85 -22.36 -9.97
N ASN A 338 -12.88 -22.55 -8.65
CA ASN A 338 -11.79 -23.15 -7.89
C ASN A 338 -11.89 -24.69 -7.74
N GLY A 339 -12.81 -25.35 -8.47
CA GLY A 339 -12.87 -26.81 -8.50
C GLY A 339 -13.62 -27.47 -7.34
N HIS A 340 -14.46 -26.72 -6.61
CA HIS A 340 -15.24 -27.19 -5.46
C HIS A 340 -16.76 -27.23 -5.73
N PRO A 341 -17.25 -28.05 -6.69
CA PRO A 341 -18.64 -28.03 -7.14
C PRO A 341 -19.65 -28.47 -6.05
N TYR A 342 -19.29 -29.41 -5.18
CA TYR A 342 -20.18 -29.83 -4.08
C TYR A 342 -20.38 -28.73 -3.04
N GLN A 343 -19.33 -27.97 -2.73
CA GLN A 343 -19.41 -26.83 -1.83
C GLN A 343 -20.19 -25.67 -2.46
N ALA A 344 -20.05 -25.46 -3.78
CA ALA A 344 -20.89 -24.53 -4.51
C ALA A 344 -22.39 -24.90 -4.43
N ILE A 345 -22.73 -26.19 -4.57
CA ILE A 345 -24.11 -26.67 -4.42
C ILE A 345 -24.65 -26.39 -3.01
N LYS A 346 -23.84 -26.57 -1.96
CA LYS A 346 -24.21 -26.23 -0.57
C LYS A 346 -24.60 -24.75 -0.46
N VAL A 347 -23.79 -23.85 -1.02
CA VAL A 347 -24.05 -22.39 -1.02
C VAL A 347 -25.30 -22.05 -1.84
N PHE A 348 -25.47 -22.60 -3.05
CA PHE A 348 -26.65 -22.33 -3.87
C PHE A 348 -27.94 -22.87 -3.25
N ARG A 349 -27.89 -24.01 -2.55
CA ARG A 349 -29.05 -24.56 -1.84
C ARG A 349 -29.52 -23.68 -0.69
N LYS A 350 -28.61 -23.04 0.05
CA LYS A 350 -28.96 -22.10 1.13
C LYS A 350 -29.89 -20.98 0.62
N LYS A 351 -29.70 -20.50 -0.61
CA LYS A 351 -30.60 -19.53 -1.28
C LYS A 351 -32.01 -20.10 -1.55
N LEU A 352 -32.09 -21.31 -2.10
CA LEU A 352 -33.38 -21.94 -2.44
C LEU A 352 -34.22 -22.21 -1.19
N LEU A 353 -33.57 -22.56 -0.07
CA LEU A 353 -34.21 -22.76 1.23
C LEU A 353 -34.64 -21.43 1.87
N PHE A 354 -33.82 -20.38 1.83
CA PHE A 354 -34.21 -19.05 2.34
C PHE A 354 -35.46 -18.50 1.63
N HIS A 355 -35.54 -18.67 0.30
CA HIS A 355 -36.70 -18.24 -0.50
C HIS A 355 -37.97 -19.07 -0.22
N SER A 356 -37.83 -20.37 0.05
CA SER A 356 -38.98 -21.23 0.36
C SER A 356 -39.51 -21.02 1.78
N ILE A 357 -38.62 -20.79 2.76
CA ILE A 357 -38.99 -20.54 4.16
C ILE A 357 -39.70 -19.17 4.31
N LYS A 358 -39.23 -18.12 3.63
CA LYS A 358 -39.91 -16.81 3.64
C LYS A 358 -41.30 -16.85 3.00
N ARG A 359 -41.46 -17.54 1.87
CA ARG A 359 -42.80 -17.76 1.26
C ARG A 359 -43.77 -18.43 2.22
N ASN A 360 -43.32 -19.43 2.98
CA ASN A 360 -44.18 -20.11 3.95
C ASN A 360 -44.55 -19.21 5.14
N HIS A 361 -43.72 -18.25 5.53
CA HIS A 361 -44.08 -17.28 6.56
C HIS A 361 -45.04 -16.19 6.06
N GLU A 362 -44.93 -15.75 4.80
CA GLU A 362 -45.90 -14.83 4.18
C GLU A 362 -47.27 -15.48 3.94
N ILE A 363 -47.30 -16.78 3.63
CA ILE A 363 -48.56 -17.54 3.45
C ILE A 363 -49.25 -17.82 4.79
N ASN A 364 -48.54 -17.82 5.92
CA ASN A 364 -49.11 -18.01 7.27
C ASN A 364 -49.54 -16.71 7.97
N LEU A 365 -49.39 -15.55 7.31
CA LEU A 365 -49.82 -14.23 7.80
C LEU A 365 -51.06 -13.67 7.08
N TYR A 366 -51.77 -14.51 6.32
CA TYR A 366 -53.05 -14.19 5.67
C TYR A 366 -54.17 -15.14 6.09
#